data_AF-A0A7C4S965-F1
#
_entry.id   AF-A0A7C4S965-F1
#
_cell.length_a   1.000
_cell.length_b   1.000
_cell.length_c   1.000
_cell.angle_alpha   90.00
_cell.angle_beta   90.00
_cell.angle_gamma   90.00
#
_symmetry.space_group_name_H-M   'P 1'
#
loop_
_entity.id
_entity.type
_entity.pdbx_description
1 polymer ?
#
loop_
_entity_poly.entity_id
_entity_poly.type
_entity_poly.pdbx_seq_one_letter_code
_entity_poly.pdbx_strand_id
1 'polypeptide(L)'
;MPYQIVYRKKPRETTYIRKLPETVEKPTKFQILERIHFGQLSSMLKEFGKLHPIERATILGELMKGKYFGRTVKPKKWQIEYKKELEKIIKEAEKLLAKKI
;
A
#
# COMPACT_ATOMS: atom_id res chain seq x y z
N MET A 1 -26.01 6.36 2.55
CA MET A 1 -24.59 6.10 2.21
C MET A 1 -24.02 7.36 1.59
N PRO A 2 -22.85 7.85 2.02
CA PRO A 2 -22.33 9.10 1.52
C PRO A 2 -21.88 8.93 0.06
N TYR A 3 -22.14 9.95 -0.76
CA TYR A 3 -21.73 10.02 -2.16
C TYR A 3 -20.63 11.06 -2.32
N GLN A 4 -19.76 10.88 -3.32
CA GLN A 4 -18.69 11.81 -3.66
C GLN A 4 -18.91 12.36 -5.07
N ILE A 5 -18.85 13.68 -5.21
CA ILE A 5 -18.77 14.35 -6.51
C ILE A 5 -17.33 14.21 -7.02
N VAL A 6 -17.17 13.62 -8.21
CA VAL A 6 -15.87 13.46 -8.85
C VAL A 6 -15.83 14.27 -10.12
N TYR A 7 -14.82 15.13 -10.19
CA TYR A 7 -14.43 15.83 -11.40
C TYR A 7 -13.27 15.08 -12.07
N ARG A 8 -13.42 14.75 -13.36
CA ARG A 8 -12.35 14.18 -14.19
C ARG A 8 -12.12 15.06 -15.41
N LYS A 9 -10.87 15.41 -15.66
CA LYS A 9 -10.46 16.25 -16.79
C LYS A 9 -10.04 15.46 -18.05
N LYS A 10 -9.79 14.13 -17.96
CA LYS A 10 -9.32 13.30 -19.09
C LYS A 10 -10.20 12.06 -19.27
N PRO A 11 -10.61 11.70 -20.51
CA PRO A 11 -10.35 12.35 -21.81
C PRO A 11 -11.27 13.55 -22.16
N ARG A 12 -12.34 13.81 -21.40
CA ARG A 12 -13.20 15.00 -21.48
C ARG A 12 -13.60 15.42 -20.07
N GLU A 13 -13.96 16.68 -19.88
CA GLU A 13 -14.45 17.17 -18.57
C GLU A 13 -15.78 16.50 -18.23
N THR A 14 -15.79 15.75 -17.14
CA THR A 14 -16.96 15.03 -16.67
C THR A 14 -17.09 15.19 -15.16
N THR A 15 -18.30 15.50 -14.73
CA THR A 15 -18.68 15.55 -13.32
C THR A 15 -19.74 14.50 -13.09
N TYR A 16 -19.46 13.56 -12.19
CA TYR A 16 -20.40 12.49 -11.87
C TYR A 16 -20.39 12.18 -10.38
N ILE A 17 -21.52 11.67 -9.89
CA ILE A 17 -21.68 11.23 -8.52
C ILE A 17 -21.25 9.76 -8.46
N ARG A 18 -20.31 9.44 -7.55
CA ARG A 18 -19.95 8.06 -7.23
C ARG A 18 -20.28 7.73 -5.79
N LYS A 19 -20.58 6.47 -5.52
CA LYS A 19 -20.60 5.95 -4.16
C LYS A 19 -19.20 6.06 -3.56
N LEU A 20 -19.09 6.50 -2.30
CA LEU A 20 -17.81 6.47 -1.59
C LEU A 20 -17.31 5.03 -1.47
N PRO A 21 -16.00 4.78 -1.70
CA PRO A 21 -15.46 3.46 -1.51
C PRO A 21 -15.59 3.03 -0.04
N GLU A 22 -15.94 1.76 0.19
CA GLU A 22 -16.20 1.22 1.53
C GLU A 22 -14.98 1.37 2.47
N THR A 23 -13.78 1.44 1.91
CA THR A 23 -12.51 1.68 2.63
C THR A 23 -12.40 3.06 3.28
N VAL A 24 -13.33 3.97 3.01
CA VAL A 24 -13.45 5.24 3.73
C VAL A 24 -14.08 5.01 5.09
N GLU A 25 -15.18 4.25 5.16
CA GLU A 25 -15.91 3.93 6.40
C GLU A 25 -15.23 2.78 7.17
N LYS A 26 -14.72 1.78 6.47
CA LYS A 26 -14.09 0.57 7.04
C LYS A 26 -12.71 0.33 6.42
N PRO A 27 -11.69 1.12 6.80
CA PRO A 27 -10.33 0.90 6.30
C PRO A 27 -9.76 -0.43 6.83
N THR A 28 -8.96 -1.10 6.00
CA THR A 28 -8.21 -2.28 6.46
C THR A 28 -7.09 -1.89 7.43
N LYS A 29 -6.62 -2.83 8.25
CA LYS A 29 -5.48 -2.59 9.17
C LYS A 29 -4.29 -1.93 8.48
N PHE A 30 -3.97 -2.35 7.26
CA PHE A 30 -2.84 -1.80 6.49
C PHE A 30 -3.11 -0.38 6.00
N GLN A 31 -4.34 -0.06 5.58
CA GLN A 31 -4.72 1.31 5.22
C GLN A 31 -4.67 2.25 6.42
N ILE A 32 -5.01 1.77 7.62
CA ILE A 32 -4.88 2.53 8.86
C ILE A 32 -3.39 2.81 9.14
N LEU A 33 -2.55 1.77 9.10
CA LEU A 33 -1.11 1.91 9.32
C LEU A 33 -0.44 2.84 8.30
N GLU A 34 -0.84 2.76 7.03
CA GLU A 34 -0.36 3.65 5.98
C GLU A 34 -0.72 5.13 6.27
N ARG A 35 -1.96 5.40 6.69
CA ARG A 35 -2.40 6.76 7.07
C ARG A 35 -1.62 7.29 8.27
N ILE A 36 -1.42 6.46 9.30
CA ILE A 36 -0.62 6.83 10.48
C ILE A 36 0.82 7.16 10.06
N HIS A 37 1.43 6.29 9.25
CA HIS A 37 2.81 6.46 8.82
C HIS A 37 2.99 7.73 7.97
N PHE A 38 2.05 8.00 7.06
CA PHE A 38 2.01 9.25 6.31
C PHE A 38 1.96 10.46 7.24
N GLY A 39 1.10 10.43 8.27
CA GLY A 39 0.99 11.51 9.26
C GLY A 39 2.29 11.76 10.02
N GLN A 40 2.96 10.69 10.46
CA GLN A 40 4.26 10.77 11.15
C GLN A 40 5.35 11.39 10.26
N LEU A 41 5.49 10.90 9.01
CA LEU A 41 6.46 11.45 8.06
C LEU A 41 6.15 12.90 7.71
N SER A 42 4.87 13.25 7.54
CA SER A 42 4.45 14.62 7.26
C SER A 42 4.79 15.57 8.42
N SER A 43 4.60 15.15 9.67
CA SER A 43 4.98 15.93 10.85
C SER A 43 6.50 16.12 10.94
N MET A 44 7.26 15.04 10.76
CA MET A 44 8.72 15.08 10.77
C MET A 44 9.27 16.04 9.70
N LEU A 45 8.70 16.01 8.48
CA LEU A 45 9.09 16.92 7.39
C LEU A 45 8.59 18.37 7.57
N LYS A 46 7.64 18.61 8.48
CA LYS A 46 7.27 19.97 8.91
C LYS A 46 8.30 20.56 9.86
N GLU A 47 8.86 19.73 10.72
CA GLU A 47 9.92 20.10 11.67
C GLU A 47 11.28 20.25 10.95
N PHE A 48 11.49 19.53 9.84
CA PHE A 48 12.67 19.63 8.98
C PHE A 48 12.66 20.90 8.10
N GLY A 49 12.73 22.07 8.73
CA GLY A 49 12.85 23.37 8.06
C GLY A 49 11.67 23.76 7.14
N LYS A 50 11.79 24.92 6.50
CA LYS A 50 10.81 25.39 5.51
C LYS A 50 11.09 24.78 4.13
N LEU A 51 10.69 23.53 3.95
CA LEU A 51 10.58 22.92 2.61
C LEU A 51 9.40 23.51 1.85
N HIS A 52 9.57 23.74 0.54
CA HIS A 52 8.44 24.10 -0.33
C HIS A 52 7.42 22.94 -0.36
N PRO A 53 6.09 23.21 -0.46
CA PRO A 53 5.07 22.15 -0.43
C PRO A 53 5.29 21.03 -1.46
N ILE A 54 5.80 21.37 -2.64
CA ILE A 54 6.12 20.40 -3.70
C ILE A 54 7.28 19.50 -3.27
N GLU A 55 8.37 20.06 -2.74
CA GLU A 55 9.54 19.29 -2.29
C GLU A 55 9.16 18.35 -1.15
N ARG A 56 8.36 18.84 -0.19
CA ARG A 56 7.83 18.02 0.90
C ARG A 56 7.00 16.86 0.38
N ALA A 57 6.14 17.10 -0.61
CA ALA A 57 5.32 16.05 -1.22
C ALA A 57 6.18 15.01 -1.96
N THR A 58 7.23 15.44 -2.67
CA THR A 58 8.16 14.55 -3.37
C THR A 58 8.93 13.66 -2.40
N ILE A 59 9.51 14.24 -1.34
CA ILE A 59 10.25 13.48 -0.31
C ILE A 59 9.31 12.49 0.39
N LEU A 60 8.10 12.94 0.76
CA LEU A 60 7.10 12.09 1.38
C LEU A 60 6.69 10.92 0.48
N GLY A 61 6.53 11.16 -0.83
CA GLY A 61 6.25 10.14 -1.82
C GLY A 61 7.34 9.07 -1.90
N GLU A 62 8.61 9.48 -1.94
CA GLU A 62 9.74 8.55 -1.96
C GLU A 62 9.87 7.76 -0.65
N LEU A 63 9.66 8.39 0.51
CA LEU A 63 9.70 7.72 1.82
C LEU A 63 8.53 6.73 2.03
N MET A 64 7.39 6.97 1.38
CA MET A 64 6.22 6.09 1.40
C MET A 64 6.36 4.92 0.40
N LYS A 65 7.21 5.06 -0.62
CA LYS A 65 7.34 4.11 -1.72
C LYS A 65 7.72 2.72 -1.22
N GLY A 66 6.86 1.76 -1.52
CA GLY A 66 7.11 0.34 -1.21
C GLY A 66 6.95 -0.03 0.26
N LYS A 67 6.43 0.83 1.14
CA LYS A 67 6.10 0.44 2.53
C LYS A 67 4.72 -0.22 2.64
N TYR A 68 3.74 0.31 1.92
CA TYR A 68 2.36 -0.19 1.92
C TYR A 68 1.87 -0.29 0.47
N PHE A 69 1.27 -1.42 0.09
CA PHE A 69 0.66 -1.60 -1.23
C PHE A 69 -0.76 -2.13 -1.06
N GLY A 70 -1.74 -1.24 -1.15
CA GLY A 70 -3.16 -1.61 -1.09
C GLY A 70 -3.54 -2.35 0.20
N ARG A 71 -3.63 -3.69 0.12
CA ARG A 71 -4.08 -4.58 1.23
C ARG A 71 -2.94 -5.33 1.93
N THR A 72 -1.68 -5.12 1.57
CA THR A 72 -0.55 -5.87 2.15
C THR A 72 0.68 -4.99 2.36
N VAL A 73 1.47 -5.31 3.39
CA VAL A 73 2.84 -4.80 3.52
C VAL A 73 3.65 -5.41 2.38
N LYS A 74 4.43 -4.59 1.67
CA LYS A 74 5.33 -5.12 0.63
C LYS A 74 6.38 -6.01 1.33
N PRO A 75 6.45 -7.31 1.02
CA PRO A 75 7.46 -8.16 1.62
C PRO A 75 8.86 -7.69 1.20
N LYS A 76 9.82 -7.74 2.14
CA LYS A 76 11.23 -7.46 1.87
C LYS A 76 11.78 -8.50 0.89
N LYS A 77 12.82 -8.15 0.14
CA LYS A 77 13.41 -9.05 -0.88
C LYS A 77 13.76 -10.44 -0.33
N TRP A 78 14.38 -10.49 0.87
CA TRP A 78 14.70 -11.75 1.54
C TRP A 78 13.47 -12.58 1.94
N GLN A 79 12.33 -11.94 2.26
CA GLN A 79 11.09 -12.65 2.56
C GLN A 79 10.51 -13.32 1.30
N ILE A 80 10.70 -12.68 0.15
CA ILE A 80 10.29 -13.23 -1.15
C ILE A 80 11.18 -14.42 -1.52
N GLU A 81 12.49 -14.29 -1.36
CA GLU A 81 13.46 -15.36 -1.63
C GLU A 81 13.24 -16.57 -0.72
N TYR A 82 13.11 -16.34 0.59
CA TYR A 82 12.84 -17.39 1.57
C TYR A 82 11.52 -18.13 1.30
N LYS A 83 10.45 -17.41 0.92
CA LYS A 83 9.18 -18.04 0.56
C LYS A 83 9.30 -18.99 -0.64
N LYS A 84 10.11 -18.63 -1.64
CA LYS A 84 10.37 -19.49 -2.82
C LYS A 84 11.14 -20.75 -2.43
N GLU A 85 12.12 -20.65 -1.52
CA GLU A 85 12.83 -21.81 -0.99
C GLU A 85 11.89 -22.74 -0.23
N LEU A 86 11.04 -22.17 0.62
CA LEU A 86 10.04 -22.92 1.39
C LEU A 86 9.07 -23.68 0.47
N GLU A 87 8.58 -23.05 -0.60
CA GLU A 87 7.70 -23.69 -1.59
C GLU A 87 8.39 -24.87 -2.31
N LYS A 88 9.71 -24.81 -2.53
CA LYS A 88 10.46 -25.95 -3.08
C LYS A 88 10.53 -27.10 -2.10
N ILE A 89 10.86 -26.80 -0.84
CA ILE A 89 10.96 -27.80 0.24
C ILE A 89 9.62 -28.52 0.44
N ILE A 90 8.51 -27.76 0.47
CA ILE A 90 7.16 -28.32 0.60
C ILE A 90 6.84 -29.26 -0.57
N LYS A 91 7.12 -28.84 -1.82
CA LYS A 91 6.91 -29.70 -2.99
C LYS A 91 7.75 -30.97 -2.98
N GLU A 92 8.98 -30.90 -2.48
CA GLU A 92 9.82 -32.09 -2.31
C GLU A 92 9.28 -33.02 -1.22
N ALA A 93 8.82 -32.47 -0.10
CA ALA A 93 8.18 -33.22 0.97
C ALA A 93 6.89 -33.91 0.52
N GLU A 94 6.03 -33.22 -0.24
CA GLU A 94 4.81 -33.77 -0.83
C GLU A 94 5.13 -34.94 -1.79
N LYS A 95 6.16 -34.80 -2.63
CA LYS A 95 6.61 -35.87 -3.53
C LYS A 95 7.14 -37.09 -2.78
N LEU A 96 7.85 -36.87 -1.67
CA LEU A 96 8.38 -37.96 -0.84
C LEU A 96 7.26 -38.68 -0.08
N LEU A 97 6.25 -37.95 0.41
CA LEU A 97 5.05 -38.51 1.02
C LEU A 97 4.22 -39.32 0.02
N ALA A 98 4.03 -38.80 -1.20
CA ALA A 98 3.30 -39.50 -2.26
C ALA A 98 4.01 -40.78 -2.76
N LYS A 99 5.33 -40.91 -2.59
CA LYS A 99 6.09 -42.13 -2.89
C LYS A 99 6.04 -43.19 -1.78
N LYS A 100 5.59 -42.82 -0.58
CA LYS A 100 5.50 -43.72 0.59
C LYS A 100 4.13 -44.38 0.76
N ILE A 101 3.15 -43.97 -0.05
CA ILE A 101 1.82 -44.59 -0.20
C ILE A 101 1.88 -45.48 -1.44
#